data_AF-A0A835Q2J6-F1
#
_entry.id   AF-A0A835Q2J6-F1
#
_cell.length_a   1.000
_cell.length_b   1.000
_cell.length_c   1.000
_cell.angle_alpha   90.00
_cell.angle_beta   90.00
_cell.angle_gamma   90.00
#
_symmetry.space_group_name_H-M   'P 1'
#
loop_
_entity.id
_entity.type
_entity.pdbx_description
1 polymer ?
#
loop_
_entity_poly.entity_id
_entity_poly.type
_entity_poly.pdbx_seq_one_letter_code
_entity_poly.pdbx_strand_id
1 'polypeptide(L)'
;MLDLQIRVAEAVHVLNHDVQSSNRVAANQWLVQFQQTEAAWEVATALLTSTGDFVLPSDFEVEFFAAQILRRKIQNEGYSLKLDAKDALLNALLIAVQRFSLGPPQLLTQICLALSALVLRAVDRKLPIEQFFSSLSNLQRLENGNVAVLEMLTVLPEEVVEDQSGDRNINAANRSQFTRELLSHTPMVLDFLQLQSEQKLENSIQLHEKNKKILRCLLSWARVGCFSEIPPSSLPSHPLLNFVFNSLQVPALFDVSIEVLIELVCRYEGLPQVLLCRMQYLKDVLLLPALNTRDEKIVGGLACLMSETGQAAPPLIAEASPEALMLADALLSCVAFSSEDWEISDSTLPFWCSLASYLLGLDSVKADRSSKIEVFSPVFLTLMDAILLRAQVDDTVLVVTNGAFDIPDGLLHFRMNLEELLVYICQLLGTSTFVHKLLVDRWTILDSSVPWVNVEIRMFALHLVAETALQDGQPIDLSMVMQLEHSI
;
A
#
# COMPACT_ATOMS: atom_id res chain seq x y z
N MET A 1 -28.57 -17.10 -32.36
CA MET A 1 -27.70 -17.18 -31.16
C MET A 1 -26.32 -17.71 -31.53
N LEU A 2 -26.21 -18.92 -32.10
CA LEU A 2 -24.94 -19.50 -32.56
C LEU A 2 -24.20 -18.61 -33.57
N ASP A 3 -24.90 -18.05 -34.57
CA ASP A 3 -24.29 -17.16 -35.56
C ASP A 3 -23.67 -15.89 -34.94
N LEU A 4 -24.26 -15.36 -33.86
CA LEU A 4 -23.72 -14.20 -33.16
C LEU A 4 -22.49 -14.55 -32.33
N GLN A 5 -22.47 -15.73 -31.69
CA GLN A 5 -21.29 -16.22 -30.98
C GLN A 5 -20.10 -16.38 -31.93
N ILE A 6 -20.34 -16.95 -33.12
CA ILE A 6 -19.30 -17.10 -34.16
C ILE A 6 -18.77 -15.74 -34.60
N ARG A 7 -19.66 -14.78 -34.89
CA ARG A 7 -19.23 -13.42 -35.28
C ARG A 7 -18.44 -12.69 -34.19
N VAL A 8 -18.82 -12.86 -32.93
CA VAL A 8 -18.06 -12.31 -31.80
C VAL A 8 -16.67 -12.94 -31.74
N ALA A 9 -16.59 -14.27 -31.87
CA ALA A 9 -15.31 -14.98 -31.86
C ALA A 9 -14.39 -14.55 -33.02
N GLU A 10 -14.93 -14.41 -34.24
CA GLU A 10 -14.21 -13.89 -35.40
C GLU A 10 -13.73 -12.46 -35.19
N ALA A 11 -14.58 -11.57 -34.67
CA ALA A 11 -14.22 -10.18 -34.43
C ALA A 11 -13.14 -10.04 -33.33
N VAL A 12 -13.21 -10.84 -32.25
CA VAL A 12 -12.16 -10.89 -31.22
C VAL A 12 -10.84 -11.39 -31.82
N HIS A 13 -10.90 -12.43 -32.65
CA HIS A 13 -9.71 -12.95 -33.32
C HIS A 13 -9.07 -11.90 -34.24
N VAL A 14 -9.87 -11.21 -35.06
CA VAL A 14 -9.38 -10.12 -35.92
C VAL A 14 -8.77 -9.00 -35.10
N LEU A 15 -9.39 -8.61 -33.98
CA LEU A 15 -8.89 -7.55 -33.11
C LEU A 15 -7.48 -7.85 -32.58
N ASN A 16 -7.21 -9.10 -32.19
CA ASN A 16 -5.95 -9.49 -31.55
C ASN A 16 -4.87 -9.89 -32.55
N HIS A 17 -5.23 -10.54 -33.66
CA HIS A 17 -4.28 -11.23 -34.55
C HIS A 17 -4.15 -10.65 -35.96
N ASP A 18 -5.06 -9.77 -36.40
CA ASP A 18 -4.99 -9.22 -37.77
C ASP A 18 -3.83 -8.22 -37.92
N VAL A 19 -3.03 -8.41 -38.96
CA VAL A 19 -1.84 -7.60 -39.28
C VAL A 19 -2.25 -6.18 -39.69
N GLN A 20 -3.41 -6.00 -40.31
CA GLN A 20 -3.92 -4.71 -40.79
C GLN A 20 -4.59 -3.93 -39.67
N SER A 21 -4.06 -2.74 -39.36
CA SER A 21 -4.64 -1.85 -38.34
C SER A 21 -6.08 -1.44 -38.66
N SER A 22 -6.45 -1.28 -39.94
CA SER A 22 -7.82 -0.96 -40.36
C SER A 22 -8.83 -2.03 -39.95
N ASN A 23 -8.47 -3.31 -40.08
CA ASN A 23 -9.35 -4.42 -39.73
C ASN A 23 -9.53 -4.52 -38.22
N ARG A 24 -8.44 -4.34 -37.46
CA ARG A 24 -8.50 -4.27 -35.99
C ARG A 24 -9.38 -3.13 -35.50
N VAL A 25 -9.29 -1.95 -36.11
CA VAL A 25 -10.16 -0.81 -35.77
C VAL A 25 -11.62 -1.11 -36.10
N ALA A 26 -11.91 -1.70 -37.26
CA ALA A 26 -13.27 -2.08 -37.64
C ALA A 26 -13.86 -3.14 -36.69
N ALA A 27 -13.08 -4.16 -36.33
CA ALA A 27 -13.47 -5.18 -35.36
C ALA A 27 -13.74 -4.58 -33.98
N ASN A 28 -12.85 -3.71 -33.49
CA ASN A 28 -13.05 -3.00 -32.23
C ASN A 28 -14.34 -2.16 -32.23
N GLN A 29 -14.58 -1.39 -33.30
CA GLN A 29 -15.80 -0.58 -33.44
C GLN A 29 -17.06 -1.43 -33.38
N TRP A 30 -17.06 -2.56 -34.09
CA TRP A 30 -18.17 -3.50 -34.07
C TRP A 30 -18.37 -4.10 -32.67
N LEU A 31 -17.30 -4.52 -31.98
CA LEU A 31 -17.36 -5.07 -30.62
C LEU A 31 -17.85 -4.04 -29.59
N VAL A 32 -17.47 -2.77 -29.74
CA VAL A 32 -17.97 -1.66 -28.91
C VAL A 32 -19.47 -1.43 -29.13
N GLN A 33 -19.95 -1.49 -30.38
CA GLN A 33 -21.37 -1.41 -30.68
C GLN A 33 -22.13 -2.62 -30.13
N PHE A 34 -21.57 -3.81 -30.29
CA PHE A 34 -22.14 -5.06 -29.76
C PHE A 34 -22.33 -5.00 -28.24
N GLN A 35 -21.35 -4.49 -27.49
CA GLN A 35 -21.42 -4.30 -26.03
C GLN A 35 -22.66 -3.52 -25.56
N GLN A 36 -23.17 -2.61 -26.39
CA GLN A 36 -24.33 -1.78 -26.06
C GLN A 36 -25.67 -2.50 -26.34
N THR A 37 -25.66 -3.65 -27.01
CA THR A 37 -26.87 -4.39 -27.36
C THR A 37 -27.38 -5.25 -26.21
N GLU A 38 -28.69 -5.53 -26.19
CA GLU A 38 -29.30 -6.51 -25.25
C GLU A 38 -28.79 -7.93 -25.49
N ALA A 39 -28.49 -8.29 -26.75
CA ALA A 39 -27.97 -9.61 -27.12
C ALA A 39 -26.60 -9.92 -26.48
N ALA A 40 -25.86 -8.89 -26.07
CA ALA A 40 -24.57 -9.05 -25.41
C ALA A 40 -24.67 -9.82 -24.08
N TRP A 41 -25.78 -9.68 -23.34
CA TRP A 41 -26.03 -10.46 -22.12
C TRP A 41 -26.02 -11.96 -22.42
N GLU A 42 -26.94 -12.40 -23.27
CA GLU A 42 -27.12 -13.82 -23.58
C GLU A 42 -25.90 -14.43 -24.27
N VAL A 43 -25.30 -13.71 -25.23
CA VAL A 43 -24.14 -14.20 -25.98
C VAL A 43 -22.92 -14.33 -25.07
N ALA A 44 -22.60 -13.32 -24.24
CA ALA A 44 -21.46 -13.40 -23.35
C ALA A 44 -21.65 -14.48 -22.26
N THR A 45 -22.86 -14.59 -21.70
CA THR A 45 -23.19 -15.70 -20.77
C THR A 45 -23.00 -17.05 -21.44
N ALA A 46 -23.52 -17.23 -22.66
CA ALA A 46 -23.39 -18.48 -23.38
C ALA A 46 -21.93 -18.82 -23.71
N LEU A 47 -21.10 -17.85 -24.10
CA LEU A 47 -19.67 -18.07 -24.37
C LEU A 47 -18.94 -18.61 -23.13
N LEU A 48 -19.24 -18.09 -21.94
CA LEU A 48 -18.63 -18.55 -20.69
C LEU A 48 -19.13 -19.93 -20.24
N THR A 49 -20.39 -20.27 -20.48
CA THR A 49 -20.98 -21.54 -20.01
C THR A 49 -20.92 -22.68 -21.03
N SER A 50 -20.75 -22.39 -22.32
CA SER A 50 -20.78 -23.41 -23.38
C SER A 50 -19.49 -24.22 -23.41
N THR A 51 -19.59 -25.55 -23.31
CA THR A 51 -18.47 -26.49 -23.44
C THR A 51 -18.05 -26.75 -24.90
N GLY A 52 -18.52 -25.94 -25.85
CA GLY A 52 -18.26 -26.14 -27.26
C GLY A 52 -16.86 -25.65 -27.63
N ASP A 53 -16.05 -26.53 -28.22
CA ASP A 53 -14.79 -26.17 -28.88
C ASP A 53 -15.11 -25.22 -30.05
N PHE A 54 -14.99 -23.91 -29.84
CA PHE A 54 -14.97 -22.98 -30.96
C PHE A 54 -13.73 -23.33 -31.80
N VAL A 55 -13.89 -23.32 -33.13
CA VAL A 55 -12.90 -23.79 -34.12
C VAL A 55 -11.61 -22.93 -34.15
N LEU A 56 -11.52 -21.91 -33.30
CA LEU A 56 -10.39 -20.99 -33.21
C LEU A 56 -9.41 -21.45 -32.10
N PRO A 57 -8.11 -21.13 -32.22
CA PRO A 57 -7.10 -21.55 -31.25
C PRO A 57 -7.46 -21.18 -29.80
N SER A 58 -7.15 -22.12 -28.90
CA SER A 58 -7.47 -22.20 -27.47
C SER A 58 -6.74 -21.15 -26.59
N ASP A 59 -6.82 -19.86 -26.90
CA ASP A 59 -6.18 -18.80 -26.10
C ASP A 59 -7.14 -18.12 -25.10
N PHE A 60 -8.37 -18.64 -24.94
CA PHE A 60 -9.40 -18.12 -24.04
C PHE A 60 -9.75 -16.62 -24.23
N GLU A 61 -9.34 -16.02 -25.35
CA GLU A 61 -9.54 -14.59 -25.63
C GLU A 61 -11.02 -14.22 -25.75
N VAL A 62 -11.83 -15.12 -26.32
CA VAL A 62 -13.27 -14.94 -26.51
C VAL A 62 -13.99 -14.98 -25.16
N GLU A 63 -13.62 -15.91 -24.28
CA GLU A 63 -14.15 -16.00 -22.93
C GLU A 63 -13.70 -14.83 -22.06
N PHE A 64 -12.45 -14.37 -22.22
CA PHE A 64 -11.96 -13.18 -21.54
C PHE A 64 -12.74 -11.94 -21.94
N PHE A 65 -12.96 -11.76 -23.25
CA PHE A 65 -13.81 -10.70 -23.77
C PHE A 65 -15.26 -10.82 -23.23
N ALA A 66 -15.83 -12.02 -23.22
CA ALA A 66 -17.17 -12.26 -22.68
C ALA A 66 -17.28 -11.89 -21.19
N ALA A 67 -16.29 -12.26 -20.37
CA ALA A 67 -16.23 -11.89 -18.96
C ALA A 67 -16.15 -10.37 -18.75
N GLN A 68 -15.33 -9.68 -19.55
CA GLN A 68 -15.23 -8.21 -19.51
C GLN A 68 -16.54 -7.52 -19.90
N ILE A 69 -17.23 -8.01 -20.94
CA ILE A 69 -18.54 -7.48 -21.33
C ILE A 69 -19.52 -7.63 -20.18
N LEU A 70 -19.63 -8.84 -19.60
CA LEU A 70 -20.55 -9.08 -18.50
C LEU A 70 -20.24 -8.17 -17.31
N ARG A 71 -18.98 -8.06 -16.88
CA ARG A 71 -18.60 -7.13 -15.81
C ARG A 71 -19.09 -5.70 -16.11
N ARG A 72 -18.78 -5.18 -17.30
CA ARG A 72 -19.15 -3.81 -17.70
C ARG A 72 -20.66 -3.61 -17.75
N LYS A 73 -21.40 -4.56 -18.33
CA LYS A 73 -22.87 -4.49 -18.42
C LYS A 73 -23.51 -4.60 -17.04
N ILE A 74 -23.01 -5.46 -16.16
CA ILE A 74 -23.47 -5.55 -14.76
C ILE A 74 -23.25 -4.23 -14.03
N GLN A 75 -22.07 -3.62 -14.20
CA GLN A 75 -21.76 -2.34 -13.56
C GLN A 75 -22.67 -1.20 -14.05
N ASN A 76 -22.93 -1.14 -15.36
CA ASN A 76 -23.66 -0.04 -15.99
C ASN A 76 -25.20 -0.21 -15.97
N GLU A 77 -25.69 -1.42 -16.15
CA GLU A 77 -27.09 -1.74 -16.40
C GLU A 77 -27.64 -2.76 -15.38
N GLY A 78 -26.82 -3.31 -14.48
CA GLY A 78 -27.23 -4.41 -13.59
C GLY A 78 -28.37 -4.07 -12.62
N TYR A 79 -28.61 -2.79 -12.33
CA TYR A 79 -29.74 -2.36 -11.50
C TYR A 79 -31.10 -2.53 -12.21
N SER A 80 -31.14 -2.49 -13.55
CA SER A 80 -32.37 -2.59 -14.33
C SER A 80 -32.81 -4.04 -14.57
N LEU A 81 -31.92 -5.01 -14.31
CA LEU A 81 -32.22 -6.43 -14.44
C LEU A 81 -33.29 -6.88 -13.44
N LYS A 82 -34.24 -7.68 -13.92
CA LYS A 82 -35.23 -8.36 -13.06
C LYS A 82 -34.54 -9.40 -12.18
N LEU A 83 -35.16 -9.72 -11.04
CA LEU A 83 -34.62 -10.68 -10.08
C LEU A 83 -34.31 -12.05 -10.72
N ASP A 84 -35.23 -12.61 -11.50
CA ASP A 84 -35.03 -13.90 -12.19
C ASP A 84 -33.82 -13.89 -13.15
N ALA A 85 -33.59 -12.75 -13.83
CA ALA A 85 -32.44 -12.59 -14.71
C ALA A 85 -31.13 -12.47 -13.93
N LYS A 86 -31.15 -11.78 -12.77
CA LYS A 86 -30.02 -11.74 -11.84
C LYS A 86 -29.69 -13.16 -11.31
N ASP A 87 -30.70 -13.96 -10.97
CA ASP A 87 -30.55 -15.36 -10.54
C ASP A 87 -29.94 -16.25 -11.63
N ALA A 88 -30.46 -16.16 -12.85
CA ALA A 88 -29.93 -16.92 -13.98
C ALA A 88 -28.47 -16.55 -14.25
N LEU A 89 -28.14 -15.26 -14.24
CA LEU A 89 -26.79 -14.76 -14.47
C LEU A 89 -25.83 -15.15 -13.34
N LEU A 90 -26.27 -15.10 -12.08
CA LEU A 90 -25.50 -15.56 -10.92
C LEU A 90 -25.09 -17.03 -11.09
N ASN A 91 -26.05 -17.89 -11.41
CA ASN A 91 -25.79 -19.31 -11.62
C ASN A 91 -24.86 -19.55 -12.81
N ALA A 92 -25.03 -18.82 -13.90
CA ALA A 92 -24.17 -18.96 -15.08
C ALA A 92 -22.72 -18.52 -14.79
N LEU A 93 -22.52 -17.45 -14.04
CA LEU A 93 -21.19 -17.01 -13.61
C LEU A 93 -20.55 -18.01 -12.65
N LEU A 94 -21.30 -18.61 -11.73
CA LEU A 94 -20.79 -19.67 -10.84
C LEU A 94 -20.33 -20.92 -11.64
N ILE A 95 -21.09 -21.30 -12.67
CA ILE A 95 -20.70 -22.38 -13.60
C ILE A 95 -19.40 -21.99 -14.33
N ALA A 96 -19.28 -20.75 -14.80
CA ALA A 96 -18.08 -20.26 -15.46
C ALA A 96 -16.86 -20.26 -14.51
N VAL A 97 -17.02 -19.81 -13.27
CA VAL A 97 -15.97 -19.86 -12.23
C VAL A 97 -15.49 -21.31 -12.02
N GLN A 98 -16.42 -22.26 -11.91
CA GLN A 98 -16.07 -23.67 -11.76
C GLN A 98 -15.27 -24.17 -12.98
N ARG A 99 -15.74 -23.86 -14.19
CA ARG A 99 -15.10 -24.26 -15.44
C ARG A 99 -13.68 -23.72 -15.58
N PHE A 100 -13.47 -22.45 -15.23
CA PHE A 100 -12.19 -21.76 -15.42
C PHE A 100 -11.32 -21.71 -14.16
N SER A 101 -11.64 -22.50 -13.13
CA SER A 101 -10.85 -22.61 -11.90
C SER A 101 -9.39 -23.04 -12.14
N LEU A 102 -9.16 -23.85 -13.17
CA LEU A 102 -7.84 -24.28 -13.66
C LEU A 102 -7.38 -23.54 -14.94
N GLY A 103 -8.17 -22.58 -15.40
CA GLY A 103 -7.89 -21.80 -16.60
C GLY A 103 -6.89 -20.67 -16.37
N PRO A 104 -6.73 -19.76 -17.35
CA PRO A 104 -5.89 -18.57 -17.19
C PRO A 104 -6.34 -17.73 -15.98
N PRO A 105 -5.44 -17.36 -15.05
CA PRO A 105 -5.80 -16.61 -13.85
C PRO A 105 -6.55 -15.31 -14.16
N GLN A 106 -6.14 -14.60 -15.21
CA GLN A 106 -6.75 -13.35 -15.63
C GLN A 106 -8.22 -13.51 -16.03
N LEU A 107 -8.57 -14.63 -16.68
CA LEU A 107 -9.95 -14.95 -17.03
C LEU A 107 -10.78 -15.20 -15.77
N LEU A 108 -10.27 -16.02 -14.85
CA LEU A 108 -10.94 -16.30 -13.58
C LEU A 108 -11.20 -15.00 -12.80
N THR A 109 -10.20 -14.13 -12.68
CA THR A 109 -10.34 -12.80 -12.05
C THR A 109 -11.46 -11.99 -12.70
N GLN A 110 -11.54 -11.90 -14.04
CA GLN A 110 -12.61 -11.16 -14.72
C GLN A 110 -14.00 -11.73 -14.44
N ILE A 111 -14.14 -13.07 -14.42
CA ILE A 111 -15.41 -13.72 -14.09
C ILE A 111 -15.79 -13.43 -12.62
N CYS A 112 -14.84 -13.54 -11.69
CA CYS A 112 -15.07 -13.26 -10.27
C CYS A 112 -15.42 -11.77 -10.02
N LEU A 113 -14.84 -10.84 -10.79
CA LEU A 113 -15.18 -9.42 -10.74
C LEU A 113 -16.59 -9.15 -11.28
N ALA A 114 -16.96 -9.77 -12.41
CA ALA A 114 -18.34 -9.69 -12.93
C ALA A 114 -19.35 -10.21 -11.91
N LEU A 115 -19.03 -11.33 -11.25
CA LEU A 115 -19.82 -11.92 -10.19
C LEU A 115 -19.93 -11.01 -8.96
N SER A 116 -18.82 -10.43 -8.49
CA SER A 116 -18.81 -9.50 -7.36
C SER A 116 -19.64 -8.25 -7.64
N ALA A 117 -19.52 -7.70 -8.86
CA ALA A 117 -20.33 -6.57 -9.32
C ALA A 117 -21.83 -6.88 -9.32
N LEU A 118 -22.20 -8.14 -9.62
CA LEU A 118 -23.60 -8.60 -9.62
C LEU A 118 -24.13 -8.74 -8.19
N VAL A 119 -23.36 -9.35 -7.29
CA VAL A 119 -23.73 -9.53 -5.87
C VAL A 119 -23.93 -8.16 -5.21
N LEU A 120 -23.05 -7.20 -5.46
CA LEU A 120 -23.16 -5.83 -4.96
C LEU A 120 -24.43 -5.12 -5.44
N ARG A 121 -24.91 -5.43 -6.66
CA ARG A 121 -26.12 -4.84 -7.28
C ARG A 121 -27.38 -5.69 -7.08
N ALA A 122 -27.29 -6.78 -6.32
CA ALA A 122 -28.40 -7.65 -5.95
C ALA A 122 -29.08 -7.21 -4.64
N VAL A 123 -29.16 -5.89 -4.38
CA VAL A 123 -29.72 -5.30 -3.15
C VAL A 123 -31.21 -5.63 -2.96
N ASP A 124 -31.93 -5.96 -4.05
CA ASP A 124 -33.32 -6.43 -3.97
C ASP A 124 -33.45 -7.78 -3.22
N ARG A 125 -32.34 -8.53 -3.08
CA ARG A 125 -32.28 -9.69 -2.20
C ARG A 125 -32.05 -9.24 -0.78
N LYS A 126 -32.73 -9.90 0.16
CA LYS A 126 -32.57 -9.58 1.59
C LYS A 126 -31.12 -9.79 2.09
N LEU A 127 -30.43 -10.83 1.61
CA LEU A 127 -29.09 -11.26 2.06
C LEU A 127 -28.27 -11.87 0.89
N PRO A 128 -27.81 -11.05 -0.09
CA PRO A 128 -27.08 -11.53 -1.26
C PRO A 128 -25.71 -12.11 -0.93
N ILE A 129 -25.05 -11.65 0.14
CA ILE A 129 -23.71 -12.12 0.52
C ILE A 129 -23.82 -13.48 1.20
N GLU A 130 -24.82 -13.71 2.07
CA GLU A 130 -25.03 -15.04 2.65
C GLU A 130 -25.19 -16.13 1.58
N GLN A 131 -25.95 -15.84 0.52
CA GLN A 131 -26.13 -16.75 -0.60
C GLN A 131 -24.82 -16.97 -1.37
N PHE A 132 -24.03 -15.91 -1.56
CA PHE A 132 -22.71 -16.01 -2.16
C PHE A 132 -21.77 -16.92 -1.35
N PHE A 133 -21.70 -16.75 -0.03
CA PHE A 133 -20.89 -17.61 0.85
C PHE A 133 -21.40 -19.07 0.89
N SER A 134 -22.70 -19.28 0.77
CA SER A 134 -23.26 -20.63 0.60
C SER A 134 -22.77 -21.30 -0.70
N SER A 135 -22.67 -20.54 -1.79
CA SER A 135 -22.11 -21.01 -3.07
C SER A 135 -20.62 -21.29 -2.98
N LEU A 136 -19.84 -20.48 -2.26
CA LEU A 136 -18.43 -20.74 -1.99
C LEU A 136 -18.21 -22.08 -1.29
N SER A 137 -19.05 -22.40 -0.29
CA SER A 137 -18.97 -23.67 0.44
C SER A 137 -19.20 -24.89 -0.47
N ASN A 138 -20.04 -24.74 -1.49
CA ASN A 138 -20.26 -25.80 -2.49
C ASN A 138 -19.06 -25.91 -3.44
N LEU A 139 -18.48 -24.78 -3.86
CA LEU A 139 -17.30 -24.76 -4.72
C LEU A 139 -16.07 -25.38 -4.03
N GLN A 140 -15.87 -25.13 -2.73
CA GLN A 140 -14.77 -25.73 -1.95
C GLN A 140 -14.76 -27.27 -1.97
N ARG A 141 -15.92 -27.91 -2.15
CA ARG A 141 -16.04 -29.39 -2.22
C ARG A 141 -15.57 -29.98 -3.55
N LEU A 142 -15.37 -29.13 -4.55
CA LEU A 142 -14.92 -29.53 -5.88
C LEU A 142 -13.40 -29.57 -5.96
N GLU A 143 -12.89 -30.37 -6.90
CA GLU A 143 -11.47 -30.43 -7.18
C GLU A 143 -10.96 -29.03 -7.60
N ASN A 144 -9.90 -28.54 -6.94
CA ASN A 144 -9.33 -27.20 -7.16
C ASN A 144 -10.26 -26.01 -6.87
N GLY A 145 -11.41 -26.24 -6.22
CA GLY A 145 -12.37 -25.20 -5.87
C GLY A 145 -11.81 -24.10 -4.96
N ASN A 146 -10.81 -24.42 -4.16
CA ASN A 146 -10.14 -23.43 -3.28
C ASN A 146 -9.47 -22.29 -4.07
N VAL A 147 -9.00 -22.53 -5.30
CA VAL A 147 -8.39 -21.48 -6.14
C VAL A 147 -9.44 -20.47 -6.55
N ALA A 148 -10.60 -20.95 -7.02
CA ALA A 148 -11.74 -20.12 -7.37
C ALA A 148 -12.29 -19.35 -6.16
N VAL A 149 -12.42 -20.04 -5.02
CA VAL A 149 -12.92 -19.43 -3.77
C VAL A 149 -11.98 -18.34 -3.29
N LEU A 150 -10.66 -18.56 -3.32
CA LEU A 150 -9.68 -17.55 -2.92
C LEU A 150 -9.74 -16.32 -3.84
N GLU A 151 -9.87 -16.52 -5.16
CA GLU A 151 -10.02 -15.42 -6.12
C GLU A 151 -11.30 -14.63 -5.86
N MET A 152 -12.44 -15.32 -5.69
CA MET A 152 -13.73 -14.72 -5.37
C MET A 152 -13.69 -13.90 -4.08
N LEU A 153 -13.07 -14.43 -3.03
CA LEU A 153 -12.89 -13.72 -1.76
C LEU A 153 -11.92 -12.53 -1.90
N THR A 154 -10.97 -12.58 -2.82
CA THR A 154 -10.02 -11.47 -3.05
C THR A 154 -10.70 -10.29 -3.74
N VAL A 155 -11.48 -10.55 -4.81
CA VAL A 155 -12.05 -9.47 -5.62
C VAL A 155 -13.35 -8.89 -5.05
N LEU A 156 -14.03 -9.61 -4.15
CA LEU A 156 -15.32 -9.17 -3.59
C LEU A 156 -15.20 -7.86 -2.79
N PRO A 157 -14.24 -7.69 -1.86
CA PRO A 157 -14.04 -6.41 -1.19
C PRO A 157 -13.48 -5.32 -2.13
N GLU A 158 -12.66 -5.69 -3.13
CA GLU A 158 -12.10 -4.74 -4.10
C GLU A 158 -13.18 -4.02 -4.90
N GLU A 159 -14.24 -4.72 -5.32
CA GLU A 159 -15.37 -4.11 -6.02
C GLU A 159 -16.11 -3.07 -5.14
N VAL A 160 -16.12 -3.25 -3.82
CA VAL A 160 -16.67 -2.26 -2.87
C VAL A 160 -15.79 -1.01 -2.79
N VAL A 161 -14.47 -1.18 -2.81
CA VAL A 161 -13.50 -0.08 -2.74
C VAL A 161 -13.47 0.69 -4.07
N GLU A 162 -13.44 0.01 -5.21
CA GLU A 162 -13.51 0.65 -6.53
C GLU A 162 -14.75 1.52 -6.68
N ASP A 163 -15.91 1.05 -6.19
CA ASP A 163 -17.17 1.80 -6.29
C ASP A 163 -17.18 3.08 -5.43
N GLN A 164 -16.36 3.16 -4.37
CA GLN A 164 -16.21 4.37 -3.54
C GLN A 164 -15.62 5.55 -4.32
N SER A 165 -14.88 5.30 -5.40
CA SER A 165 -14.23 6.33 -6.23
C SER A 165 -15.18 7.15 -7.12
N GLY A 166 -16.49 6.84 -7.12
CA GLY A 166 -17.53 7.83 -7.48
C GLY A 166 -18.29 7.64 -8.79
N ASP A 167 -18.15 6.51 -9.51
CA ASP A 167 -18.59 6.46 -10.92
C ASP A 167 -19.70 5.45 -11.27
N ARG A 168 -20.27 4.74 -10.28
CA ARG A 168 -21.04 3.50 -10.58
C ARG A 168 -22.35 3.31 -9.81
N ASN A 169 -23.26 4.29 -9.88
CA ASN A 169 -24.73 4.14 -9.68
C ASN A 169 -25.26 3.43 -8.40
N ILE A 170 -24.45 3.12 -7.38
CA ILE A 170 -24.91 2.54 -6.11
C ILE A 170 -24.94 3.63 -5.05
N ASN A 171 -26.08 3.76 -4.35
CA ASN A 171 -26.22 4.74 -3.28
C ASN A 171 -25.32 4.37 -2.06
N ALA A 172 -24.93 5.38 -1.28
CA ALA A 172 -24.03 5.16 -0.13
C ALA A 172 -24.63 4.22 0.94
N ALA A 173 -25.96 4.22 1.12
CA ALA A 173 -26.63 3.38 2.10
C ALA A 173 -26.50 1.89 1.77
N ASN A 174 -26.74 1.50 0.52
CA ASN A 174 -26.62 0.13 0.04
C ASN A 174 -25.18 -0.37 0.15
N ARG A 175 -24.19 0.49 -0.14
CA ARG A 175 -22.77 0.15 0.05
C ARG A 175 -22.45 -0.09 1.51
N SER A 176 -22.90 0.78 2.41
CA SER A 176 -22.68 0.59 3.85
C SER A 176 -23.34 -0.69 4.40
N GLN A 177 -24.52 -1.05 3.89
CA GLN A 177 -25.19 -2.30 4.22
C GLN A 177 -24.39 -3.50 3.70
N PHE A 178 -23.95 -3.43 2.45
CA PHE A 178 -23.12 -4.47 1.83
C PHE A 178 -21.81 -4.68 2.60
N THR A 179 -21.09 -3.61 2.92
CA THR A 179 -19.85 -3.69 3.72
C THR A 179 -20.11 -4.33 5.08
N ARG A 180 -21.22 -3.99 5.75
CA ARG A 180 -21.57 -4.59 7.03
C ARG A 180 -21.87 -6.08 6.92
N GLU A 181 -22.64 -6.49 5.91
CA GLU A 181 -22.94 -7.90 5.65
C GLU A 181 -21.65 -8.66 5.28
N LEU A 182 -20.76 -8.07 4.48
CA LEU A 182 -19.46 -8.62 4.13
C LEU A 182 -18.59 -8.85 5.37
N LEU A 183 -18.47 -7.84 6.24
CA LEU A 183 -17.67 -7.91 7.46
C LEU A 183 -18.21 -8.96 8.44
N SER A 184 -19.53 -9.21 8.47
CA SER A 184 -20.11 -10.28 9.31
C SER A 184 -19.62 -11.69 8.95
N HIS A 185 -19.09 -11.88 7.73
CA HIS A 185 -18.47 -13.13 7.28
C HIS A 185 -16.95 -13.18 7.48
N THR A 186 -16.34 -12.16 8.11
CA THR A 186 -14.90 -12.12 8.36
C THR A 186 -14.37 -13.39 9.02
N PRO A 187 -14.99 -13.94 10.10
CA PRO A 187 -14.45 -15.12 10.77
C PRO A 187 -14.27 -16.31 9.82
N MET A 188 -15.26 -16.55 8.94
CA MET A 188 -15.22 -17.62 7.95
C MET A 188 -14.07 -17.45 6.95
N VAL A 189 -13.79 -16.21 6.55
CA VAL A 189 -12.70 -15.90 5.62
C VAL A 189 -11.35 -16.06 6.28
N LEU A 190 -11.18 -15.56 7.51
CA LEU A 190 -9.92 -15.72 8.25
C LEU A 190 -9.63 -17.20 8.53
N ASP A 191 -10.64 -17.99 8.92
CA ASP A 191 -10.51 -19.43 9.10
C ASP A 191 -10.11 -20.14 7.80
N PHE A 192 -10.73 -19.76 6.67
CA PHE A 192 -10.37 -20.30 5.35
C PHE A 192 -8.93 -19.96 4.98
N LEU A 193 -8.52 -18.69 5.12
CA LEU A 193 -7.15 -18.24 4.81
C LEU A 193 -6.13 -18.94 5.70
N GLN A 194 -6.45 -19.11 6.99
CA GLN A 194 -5.58 -19.84 7.92
C GLN A 194 -5.39 -21.27 7.43
N LEU A 195 -6.47 -21.99 7.13
CA LEU A 195 -6.41 -23.36 6.63
C LEU A 195 -5.59 -23.46 5.32
N GLN A 196 -5.73 -22.50 4.40
CA GLN A 196 -4.93 -22.50 3.17
C GLN A 196 -3.44 -22.20 3.43
N SER A 197 -3.12 -21.40 4.44
CA SER A 197 -1.74 -21.03 4.81
C SER A 197 -0.96 -22.19 5.43
N GLU A 198 -1.64 -23.10 6.14
CA GLU A 198 -1.03 -24.25 6.81
C GLU A 198 -0.71 -25.41 5.85
N GLN A 199 -1.36 -25.44 4.69
CA GLN A 199 -1.12 -26.48 3.67
C GLN A 199 0.30 -26.35 3.09
N LYS A 200 1.08 -27.43 3.22
CA LYS A 200 2.42 -27.51 2.64
C LYS A 200 2.34 -28.04 1.21
N LEU A 201 3.13 -27.43 0.33
CA LEU A 201 3.37 -27.89 -1.03
C LEU A 201 4.85 -28.24 -1.17
N GLU A 202 5.16 -29.30 -1.91
CA GLU A 202 6.55 -29.76 -2.13
C GLU A 202 7.34 -28.78 -3.01
N ASN A 203 6.65 -28.11 -3.96
CA ASN A 203 7.24 -27.13 -4.85
C ASN A 203 7.22 -25.73 -4.24
N SER A 204 8.41 -25.17 -3.96
CA SER A 204 8.57 -23.84 -3.36
C SER A 204 7.93 -22.74 -4.20
N ILE A 205 8.05 -22.77 -5.53
CA ILE A 205 7.49 -21.74 -6.42
C ILE A 205 5.95 -21.73 -6.32
N GLN A 206 5.32 -22.91 -6.39
CA GLN A 206 3.86 -23.03 -6.27
C GLN A 206 3.39 -22.64 -4.86
N LEU A 207 4.18 -22.96 -3.83
CA LEU A 207 3.90 -22.53 -2.46
C LEU A 207 3.93 -21.00 -2.33
N HIS A 208 4.93 -20.34 -2.92
CA HIS A 208 5.03 -18.88 -2.89
C HIS A 208 3.88 -18.22 -3.67
N GLU A 209 3.54 -18.71 -4.85
CA GLU A 209 2.39 -18.18 -5.60
C GLU A 209 1.06 -18.34 -4.84
N LYS A 210 0.85 -19.49 -4.19
CA LYS A 210 -0.32 -19.68 -3.32
C LYS A 210 -0.31 -18.70 -2.14
N ASN A 211 0.81 -18.59 -1.43
CA ASN A 211 0.93 -17.70 -0.27
C ASN A 211 0.74 -16.23 -0.67
N LYS A 212 1.21 -15.84 -1.86
CA LYS A 212 0.98 -14.51 -2.43
C LYS A 212 -0.51 -14.24 -2.65
N LYS A 213 -1.27 -15.22 -3.16
CA LYS A 213 -2.74 -15.10 -3.29
C LYS A 213 -3.44 -15.00 -1.94
N ILE A 214 -2.98 -15.74 -0.92
CA ILE A 214 -3.49 -15.63 0.46
C ILE A 214 -3.28 -14.22 1.01
N LEU A 215 -2.07 -13.67 0.85
CA LEU A 215 -1.73 -12.32 1.31
C LEU A 215 -2.52 -11.24 0.56
N ARG A 216 -2.74 -11.39 -0.76
CA ARG A 216 -3.60 -10.48 -1.53
C ARG A 216 -5.06 -10.52 -1.08
N CYS A 217 -5.59 -11.71 -0.81
CA CYS A 217 -6.92 -11.83 -0.22
C CYS A 217 -6.98 -11.12 1.14
N LEU A 218 -6.00 -11.37 2.01
CA LEU A 218 -5.92 -10.70 3.31
C LEU A 218 -5.84 -9.16 3.18
N LEU A 219 -5.06 -8.66 2.22
CA LEU A 219 -4.95 -7.22 1.93
C LEU A 219 -6.29 -6.62 1.50
N SER A 220 -7.02 -7.28 0.60
CA SER A 220 -8.34 -6.86 0.15
C SER A 220 -9.34 -6.76 1.32
N TRP A 221 -9.31 -7.75 2.23
CA TRP A 221 -10.13 -7.74 3.43
C TRP A 221 -9.69 -6.71 4.47
N ALA A 222 -8.38 -6.49 4.60
CA ALA A 222 -7.83 -5.44 5.47
C ALA A 222 -8.36 -4.06 5.06
N ARG A 223 -8.40 -3.76 3.75
CA ARG A 223 -8.92 -2.49 3.18
C ARG A 223 -10.37 -2.19 3.51
N VAL A 224 -11.20 -3.21 3.74
CA VAL A 224 -12.61 -3.04 4.13
C VAL A 224 -12.85 -3.11 5.64
N GLY A 225 -11.83 -3.37 6.45
CA GLY A 225 -11.93 -3.34 7.91
C GLY A 225 -12.10 -4.70 8.61
N CYS A 226 -11.67 -5.81 8.02
CA CYS A 226 -11.91 -7.14 8.58
C CYS A 226 -11.35 -7.37 10.02
N PHE A 227 -10.21 -6.79 10.41
CA PHE A 227 -9.67 -7.00 11.77
C PHE A 227 -10.38 -6.17 12.87
N SER A 228 -11.35 -5.31 12.52
CA SER A 228 -11.98 -4.39 13.48
C SER A 228 -12.81 -5.13 14.54
N GLU A 229 -13.27 -6.33 14.22
CA GLU A 229 -14.05 -7.18 15.13
C GLU A 229 -13.16 -8.05 16.04
N ILE A 230 -11.85 -8.12 15.77
CA ILE A 230 -10.92 -8.97 16.53
C ILE A 230 -10.48 -8.22 17.80
N PRO A 231 -10.64 -8.82 18.99
CA PRO A 231 -10.19 -8.20 20.23
C PRO A 231 -8.68 -7.93 20.21
N PRO A 232 -8.22 -6.71 20.60
CA PRO A 232 -6.79 -6.35 20.58
C PRO A 232 -5.88 -7.34 21.33
N SER A 233 -6.38 -7.95 22.41
CA SER A 233 -5.63 -8.94 23.19
C SER A 233 -5.32 -10.24 22.45
N SER A 234 -6.10 -10.59 21.42
CA SER A 234 -5.91 -11.81 20.63
C SER A 234 -5.02 -11.61 19.39
N LEU A 235 -4.83 -10.34 18.99
CA LEU A 235 -4.10 -9.93 17.81
C LEU A 235 -2.63 -10.40 17.80
N PRO A 236 -1.84 -10.27 18.90
CA PRO A 236 -0.44 -10.72 18.90
C PRO A 236 -0.26 -12.21 18.61
N SER A 237 -1.24 -13.03 19.00
CA SER A 237 -1.23 -14.48 18.82
C SER A 237 -1.95 -14.94 17.54
N HIS A 238 -2.48 -14.02 16.73
CA HIS A 238 -3.31 -14.38 15.59
C HIS A 238 -2.48 -15.14 14.54
N PRO A 239 -2.89 -16.36 14.12
CA PRO A 239 -2.09 -17.21 13.23
C PRO A 239 -1.84 -16.59 11.86
N LEU A 240 -2.81 -15.88 11.29
CA LEU A 240 -2.60 -15.14 10.03
C LEU A 240 -1.61 -13.98 10.18
N LEU A 241 -1.57 -13.31 11.34
CA LEU A 241 -0.59 -12.25 11.55
C LEU A 241 0.82 -12.86 11.61
N ASN A 242 0.98 -13.99 12.31
CA ASN A 242 2.23 -14.75 12.29
C ASN A 242 2.64 -15.20 10.89
N PHE A 243 1.68 -15.64 10.07
CA PHE A 243 1.92 -15.98 8.68
C PHE A 243 2.43 -14.77 7.86
N VAL A 244 1.86 -13.58 8.03
CA VAL A 244 2.32 -12.34 7.37
C VAL A 244 3.75 -12.01 7.80
N PHE A 245 4.06 -12.01 9.10
CA PHE A 245 5.43 -11.76 9.59
C PHE A 245 6.44 -12.78 9.05
N ASN A 246 6.09 -14.06 9.02
CA ASN A 246 6.96 -15.09 8.46
C ASN A 246 7.18 -14.89 6.94
N SER A 247 6.18 -14.35 6.24
CA SER A 247 6.26 -14.07 4.80
C SER A 247 7.22 -12.93 4.46
N LEU A 248 7.54 -12.04 5.40
CA LEU A 248 8.56 -10.99 5.21
C LEU A 248 9.96 -11.56 4.93
N GLN A 249 10.27 -12.77 5.40
CA GLN A 249 11.56 -13.41 5.14
C GLN A 249 11.65 -14.02 3.73
N VAL A 250 10.54 -14.04 2.98
CA VAL A 250 10.49 -14.62 1.63
C VAL A 250 10.48 -13.49 0.60
N PRO A 251 11.55 -13.32 -0.21
CA PRO A 251 11.68 -12.19 -1.13
C PRO A 251 10.49 -12.03 -2.11
N ALA A 252 9.90 -13.15 -2.54
CA ALA A 252 8.75 -13.16 -3.45
C ALA A 252 7.43 -12.67 -2.80
N LEU A 253 7.37 -12.66 -1.47
CA LEU A 253 6.20 -12.29 -0.67
C LEU A 253 6.37 -10.98 0.10
N PHE A 254 7.59 -10.42 0.12
CA PHE A 254 7.93 -9.26 0.93
C PHE A 254 6.99 -8.06 0.68
N ASP A 255 6.84 -7.63 -0.58
CA ASP A 255 6.06 -6.44 -0.93
C ASP A 255 4.61 -6.53 -0.45
N VAL A 256 3.94 -7.64 -0.80
CA VAL A 256 2.54 -7.84 -0.41
C VAL A 256 2.40 -8.01 1.11
N SER A 257 3.42 -8.54 1.80
CA SER A 257 3.40 -8.64 3.26
C SER A 257 3.54 -7.28 3.94
N ILE A 258 4.40 -6.41 3.41
CA ILE A 258 4.54 -5.02 3.85
C ILE A 258 3.23 -4.25 3.61
N GLU A 259 2.64 -4.37 2.42
CA GLU A 259 1.35 -3.74 2.10
C GLU A 259 0.24 -4.19 3.06
N VAL A 260 0.16 -5.49 3.37
CA VAL A 260 -0.80 -6.00 4.37
C VAL A 260 -0.55 -5.36 5.73
N LEU A 261 0.68 -5.34 6.22
CA LEU A 261 0.97 -4.79 7.55
C LEU A 261 0.68 -3.29 7.62
N ILE A 262 1.05 -2.51 6.60
CA ILE A 262 0.73 -1.08 6.52
C ILE A 262 -0.78 -0.87 6.55
N GLU A 263 -1.54 -1.57 5.70
CA GLU A 263 -3.00 -1.43 5.65
C GLU A 263 -3.64 -1.79 7.01
N LEU A 264 -3.13 -2.83 7.67
CA LEU A 264 -3.59 -3.19 9.00
C LEU A 264 -3.22 -2.09 10.04
N VAL A 265 -2.00 -1.53 9.99
CA VAL A 265 -1.58 -0.45 10.91
C VAL A 265 -2.51 0.74 10.83
N CYS A 266 -2.81 1.20 9.62
CA CYS A 266 -3.60 2.40 9.39
C CYS A 266 -5.07 2.25 9.83
N ARG A 267 -5.56 1.01 10.01
CA ARG A 267 -6.99 0.74 10.27
C ARG A 267 -7.32 0.17 11.64
N TYR A 268 -6.36 -0.45 12.32
CA TYR A 268 -6.62 -1.16 13.58
C TYR A 268 -5.77 -0.60 14.71
N GLU A 269 -6.43 0.10 15.65
CA GLU A 269 -5.77 0.79 16.78
C GLU A 269 -4.86 -0.10 17.63
N GLY A 270 -5.15 -1.40 17.72
CA GLY A 270 -4.34 -2.35 18.49
C GLY A 270 -3.05 -2.82 17.81
N LEU A 271 -2.93 -2.67 16.49
CA LEU A 271 -1.81 -3.23 15.74
C LEU A 271 -0.48 -2.50 15.94
N PRO A 272 -0.41 -1.16 16.06
CA PRO A 272 0.84 -0.47 16.35
C PRO A 272 1.56 -1.02 17.59
N GLN A 273 0.82 -1.33 18.66
CA GLN A 273 1.38 -1.96 19.86
C GLN A 273 1.97 -3.35 19.56
N VAL A 274 1.31 -4.15 18.73
CA VAL A 274 1.81 -5.50 18.35
C VAL A 274 3.08 -5.40 17.52
N LEU A 275 3.16 -4.43 16.61
CA LEU A 275 4.35 -4.17 15.79
C LEU A 275 5.51 -3.66 16.63
N LEU A 276 5.26 -2.75 17.58
CA LEU A 276 6.26 -2.31 18.55
C LEU A 276 6.83 -3.50 19.35
N CYS A 277 5.98 -4.40 19.85
CA CYS A 277 6.44 -5.61 20.54
C CYS A 277 7.27 -6.55 19.65
N ARG A 278 7.17 -6.44 18.31
CA ARG A 278 7.95 -7.22 17.34
C ARG A 278 9.09 -6.42 16.72
N MET A 279 9.35 -5.19 17.18
CA MET A 279 10.35 -4.31 16.61
C MET A 279 11.75 -4.92 16.67
N GLN A 280 12.09 -5.62 17.75
CA GLN A 280 13.38 -6.30 17.86
C GLN A 280 13.57 -7.33 16.74
N TYR A 281 12.54 -8.12 16.44
CA TYR A 281 12.59 -9.09 15.35
C TYR A 281 12.74 -8.39 13.99
N LEU A 282 11.93 -7.36 13.71
CA LEU A 282 12.00 -6.61 12.45
C LEU A 282 13.38 -5.97 12.25
N LYS A 283 13.96 -5.42 13.32
CA LYS A 283 15.28 -4.79 13.30
C LYS A 283 16.40 -5.83 13.09
N ASP A 284 16.46 -6.84 13.94
CA ASP A 284 17.60 -7.76 13.99
C ASP A 284 17.60 -8.76 12.83
N VAL A 285 16.41 -9.23 12.42
CA VAL A 285 16.27 -10.30 11.41
C VAL A 285 16.12 -9.76 10.00
N LEU A 286 15.53 -8.57 9.82
CA LEU A 286 15.25 -8.03 8.48
C LEU A 286 16.06 -6.77 8.18
N LEU A 287 15.98 -5.74 9.02
CA LEU A 287 16.59 -4.44 8.72
C LEU A 287 18.12 -4.47 8.74
N LEU A 288 18.74 -4.98 9.82
CA LEU A 288 20.20 -5.00 9.93
C LEU A 288 20.87 -5.79 8.80
N PRO A 289 20.40 -6.99 8.42
CA PRO A 289 20.90 -7.68 7.24
C PRO A 289 20.73 -6.86 5.96
N ALA A 290 19.55 -6.25 5.74
CA ALA A 290 19.27 -5.46 4.55
C ALA A 290 20.16 -4.22 4.43
N LEU A 291 20.43 -3.52 5.55
CA LEU A 291 21.37 -2.40 5.59
C LEU A 291 22.79 -2.84 5.20
N ASN A 292 23.25 -4.00 5.70
CA ASN A 292 24.57 -4.54 5.39
C ASN A 292 24.71 -4.97 3.93
N THR A 293 23.66 -5.56 3.35
CA THR A 293 23.64 -5.97 1.94
C THR A 293 23.24 -4.85 0.99
N ARG A 294 22.90 -3.66 1.50
CA ARG A 294 22.32 -2.54 0.76
C ARG A 294 21.10 -2.94 -0.08
N ASP A 295 20.22 -3.73 0.52
CA ASP A 295 18.94 -4.10 -0.11
C ASP A 295 17.93 -2.97 0.09
N GLU A 296 17.92 -2.02 -0.85
CA GLU A 296 17.05 -0.84 -0.79
C GLU A 296 15.57 -1.19 -0.72
N LYS A 297 15.18 -2.30 -1.36
CA LYS A 297 13.79 -2.77 -1.36
C LYS A 297 13.34 -3.16 0.04
N ILE A 298 14.15 -3.94 0.76
CA ILE A 298 13.82 -4.33 2.13
C ILE A 298 13.91 -3.14 3.08
N VAL A 299 14.95 -2.30 2.96
CA VAL A 299 15.11 -1.11 3.80
C VAL A 299 13.92 -0.15 3.60
N GLY A 300 13.54 0.14 2.37
CA GLY A 300 12.41 1.02 2.04
C GLY A 300 11.07 0.47 2.53
N GLY A 301 10.79 -0.81 2.30
CA GLY A 301 9.55 -1.43 2.79
C GLY A 301 9.42 -1.40 4.31
N LEU A 302 10.52 -1.66 5.04
CA LEU A 302 10.55 -1.57 6.50
C LEU A 302 10.49 -0.13 7.01
N ALA A 303 11.18 0.81 6.35
CA ALA A 303 11.12 2.23 6.68
C ALA A 303 9.68 2.75 6.62
N CYS A 304 8.97 2.42 5.53
CA CYS A 304 7.56 2.77 5.36
C CYS A 304 6.68 2.14 6.45
N LEU A 305 6.81 0.83 6.70
CA LEU A 305 6.05 0.14 7.77
C LEU A 305 6.28 0.75 9.15
N MET A 306 7.54 1.02 9.53
CA MET A 306 7.88 1.62 10.82
C MET A 306 7.36 3.07 10.92
N SER A 307 7.44 3.82 9.82
CA SER A 307 6.93 5.18 9.73
C SER A 307 5.42 5.22 9.96
N GLU A 308 4.66 4.39 9.24
CA GLU A 308 3.21 4.25 9.40
C GLU A 308 2.83 3.77 10.81
N THR A 309 3.61 2.85 11.39
CA THR A 309 3.37 2.34 12.76
C THR A 309 3.42 3.46 13.79
N GLY A 310 4.41 4.34 13.70
CA GLY A 310 4.53 5.44 14.65
C GLY A 310 3.52 6.57 14.39
N GLN A 311 3.18 6.84 13.12
CA GLN A 311 2.13 7.81 12.77
C GLN A 311 0.73 7.38 13.22
N ALA A 312 0.45 6.08 13.20
CA ALA A 312 -0.84 5.54 13.64
C ALA A 312 -1.03 5.63 15.17
N ALA A 313 0.06 5.65 15.95
CA ALA A 313 -0.01 5.77 17.40
C ALA A 313 1.12 6.62 18.03
N PRO A 314 1.17 7.94 17.76
CA PRO A 314 2.17 8.84 18.36
C PRO A 314 2.20 8.82 19.90
N PRO A 315 1.07 8.67 20.61
CA PRO A 315 1.08 8.50 22.07
C PRO A 315 1.94 7.34 22.55
N LEU A 316 1.89 6.19 21.87
CA LEU A 316 2.65 4.99 22.26
C LEU A 316 4.15 5.22 22.07
N ILE A 317 4.54 5.95 21.03
CA ILE A 317 5.95 6.28 20.79
C ILE A 317 6.44 7.27 21.86
N ALA A 318 5.64 8.27 22.18
CA ALA A 318 5.97 9.29 23.18
C ALA A 318 6.10 8.77 24.62
N GLU A 319 5.66 7.54 24.90
CA GLU A 319 5.92 6.85 26.18
C GLU A 319 7.41 6.50 26.36
N ALA A 320 8.21 6.54 25.29
CA ALA A 320 9.64 6.25 25.32
C ALA A 320 9.99 4.87 25.91
N SER A 321 9.15 3.87 25.63
CA SER A 321 9.46 2.47 25.95
C SER A 321 10.72 2.01 25.20
N PRO A 322 11.41 0.95 25.68
CA PRO A 322 12.57 0.39 24.97
C PRO A 322 12.26 0.04 23.51
N GLU A 323 11.06 -0.47 23.23
CA GLU A 323 10.58 -0.81 21.89
C GLU A 323 10.35 0.43 21.03
N ALA A 324 9.79 1.51 21.58
CA ALA A 324 9.59 2.78 20.87
C ALA A 324 10.93 3.45 20.51
N LEU A 325 11.90 3.44 21.45
CA LEU A 325 13.24 3.94 21.18
C LEU A 325 13.99 3.07 20.15
N MET A 326 13.74 1.76 20.15
CA MET A 326 14.28 0.85 19.15
C MET A 326 13.71 1.12 17.75
N LEU A 327 12.41 1.45 17.65
CA LEU A 327 11.78 1.86 16.40
C LEU A 327 12.40 3.18 15.88
N ALA A 328 12.58 4.16 16.76
CA ALA A 328 13.20 5.43 16.39
C ALA A 328 14.66 5.24 15.92
N ASP A 329 15.45 4.42 16.61
CA ASP A 329 16.82 4.09 16.20
C ASP A 329 16.89 3.32 14.87
N ALA A 330 15.94 2.41 14.63
CA ALA A 330 15.81 1.72 13.36
C ALA A 330 15.49 2.70 12.21
N LEU A 331 14.57 3.64 12.42
CA LEU A 331 14.25 4.68 11.45
C LEU A 331 15.42 5.65 11.22
N LEU A 332 16.19 6.01 12.25
CA LEU A 332 17.42 6.78 12.08
C LEU A 332 18.42 6.08 11.16
N SER A 333 18.54 4.75 11.30
CA SER A 333 19.38 3.94 10.42
C SER A 333 18.88 3.95 8.97
N CYS A 334 17.56 3.98 8.76
CA CYS A 334 16.95 4.16 7.43
C CYS A 334 17.18 5.57 6.86
N VAL A 335 17.10 6.63 7.67
CA VAL A 335 17.39 8.00 7.23
C VAL A 335 18.84 8.12 6.80
N ALA A 336 19.77 7.57 7.59
CA ALA A 336 21.21 7.59 7.30
C ALA A 336 21.61 6.66 6.15
N PHE A 337 20.71 5.80 5.68
CA PHE A 337 20.98 4.90 4.57
C PHE A 337 21.16 5.70 3.26
N SER A 338 22.26 5.43 2.58
CA SER A 338 22.63 6.14 1.35
C SER A 338 21.96 5.48 0.13
N SER A 339 20.70 5.82 -0.13
CA SER A 339 20.00 5.47 -1.39
C SER A 339 20.26 6.49 -2.51
N GLU A 340 19.99 6.09 -3.76
CA GLU A 340 20.18 6.95 -4.94
C GLU A 340 19.10 8.05 -5.10
N ASP A 341 17.88 7.82 -4.60
CA ASP A 341 16.67 8.58 -4.92
C ASP A 341 16.03 9.31 -3.73
N TRP A 342 16.64 9.25 -2.54
CA TRP A 342 16.12 9.81 -1.28
C TRP A 342 14.75 9.27 -0.83
N GLU A 343 14.10 8.37 -1.57
CA GLU A 343 12.74 7.86 -1.27
C GLU A 343 12.66 7.23 0.12
N ILE A 344 13.69 6.46 0.50
CA ILE A 344 13.78 5.81 1.81
C ILE A 344 13.81 6.88 2.92
N SER A 345 14.68 7.88 2.81
CA SER A 345 14.81 8.95 3.81
C SER A 345 13.50 9.77 3.89
N ASP A 346 12.92 10.11 2.74
CA ASP A 346 11.70 10.90 2.61
C ASP A 346 10.49 10.20 3.25
N SER A 347 10.34 8.88 3.04
CA SER A 347 9.25 8.07 3.62
C SER A 347 9.19 8.08 5.15
N THR A 348 10.28 8.46 5.82
CA THR A 348 10.35 8.54 7.29
C THR A 348 9.93 9.91 7.85
N LEU A 349 9.92 10.97 7.03
CA LEU A 349 9.65 12.33 7.50
C LEU A 349 8.27 12.47 8.17
N PRO A 350 7.18 11.87 7.65
CA PRO A 350 5.86 11.96 8.28
C PRO A 350 5.83 11.42 9.72
N PHE A 351 6.58 10.35 10.01
CA PHE A 351 6.74 9.85 11.38
C PHE A 351 7.39 10.88 12.29
N TRP A 352 8.51 11.48 11.86
CA TRP A 352 9.23 12.44 12.67
C TRP A 352 8.41 13.70 12.92
N CYS A 353 7.68 14.20 11.90
CA CYS A 353 6.74 15.31 12.05
C CYS A 353 5.59 14.97 13.01
N SER A 354 5.00 13.78 12.90
CA SER A 354 3.90 13.34 13.76
C SER A 354 4.35 13.19 15.23
N LEU A 355 5.50 12.57 15.48
CA LEU A 355 6.06 12.47 16.83
C LEU A 355 6.40 13.85 17.40
N ALA A 356 7.03 14.71 16.60
CA ALA A 356 7.45 16.02 17.05
C ALA A 356 6.26 16.93 17.39
N SER A 357 5.26 16.99 16.51
CA SER A 357 4.02 17.73 16.73
C SER A 357 3.26 17.21 17.96
N TYR A 358 3.20 15.89 18.16
CA TYR A 358 2.58 15.30 19.35
C TYR A 358 3.30 15.73 20.64
N LEU A 359 4.64 15.65 20.68
CA LEU A 359 5.43 16.06 21.84
C LEU A 359 5.31 17.56 22.14
N LEU A 360 5.17 18.41 21.12
CA LEU A 360 4.92 19.84 21.27
C LEU A 360 3.53 20.13 21.84
N GLY A 361 2.52 19.37 21.41
CA GLY A 361 1.11 19.50 21.80
C GLY A 361 0.72 18.88 23.14
N LEU A 362 1.66 18.29 23.89
CA LEU A 362 1.37 17.72 25.22
C LEU A 362 0.95 18.82 26.21
N ASP A 363 -0.35 18.88 26.51
CA ASP A 363 -0.97 19.82 27.47
C ASP A 363 -0.69 19.49 28.96
N SER A 364 -0.04 18.36 29.25
CA SER A 364 0.20 17.90 30.62
C SER A 364 1.17 18.81 31.39
N VAL A 365 0.97 18.93 32.70
CA VAL A 365 1.86 19.58 33.70
C VAL A 365 3.30 19.62 33.19
N LYS A 366 3.86 20.83 33.00
CA LYS A 366 5.15 21.10 32.34
C LYS A 366 6.27 20.08 32.61
N ALA A 367 6.31 19.48 33.81
CA ALA A 367 7.26 18.45 34.20
C ALA A 367 7.21 17.15 33.36
N ASP A 368 6.03 16.61 33.02
CA ASP A 368 5.93 15.36 32.22
C ASP A 368 6.24 15.59 30.73
N ARG A 369 5.96 16.79 30.24
CA ARG A 369 6.37 17.22 28.91
C ARG A 369 7.89 17.35 28.81
N SER A 370 8.51 18.04 29.78
CA SER A 370 9.96 18.24 29.80
C SER A 370 10.73 16.93 29.89
N SER A 371 10.31 15.98 30.71
CA SER A 371 10.97 14.67 30.83
C SER A 371 10.93 13.87 29.52
N LYS A 372 9.79 13.85 28.82
CA LYS A 372 9.65 13.15 27.53
C LYS A 372 10.50 13.80 26.43
N ILE A 373 10.49 15.14 26.35
CA ILE A 373 11.33 15.88 25.40
C ILE A 373 12.81 15.63 25.68
N GLU A 374 13.23 15.59 26.95
CA GLU A 374 14.62 15.27 27.33
C GLU A 374 15.06 13.88 26.83
N VAL A 375 14.18 12.88 26.90
CA VAL A 375 14.48 11.52 26.41
C VAL A 375 14.64 11.48 24.89
N PHE A 376 13.79 12.21 24.15
CA PHE A 376 13.85 12.26 22.68
C PHE A 376 14.84 13.28 22.12
N SER A 377 15.34 14.20 22.92
CA SER A 377 16.27 15.25 22.48
C SER A 377 17.53 14.68 21.78
N PRO A 378 18.23 13.66 22.31
CA PRO A 378 19.32 13.01 21.60
C PRO A 378 18.91 12.40 20.25
N VAL A 379 17.71 11.82 20.19
CA VAL A 379 17.16 11.20 18.97
C VAL A 379 16.96 12.26 17.89
N PHE A 380 16.35 13.40 18.21
CA PHE A 380 16.15 14.50 17.27
C PHE A 380 17.46 15.18 16.86
N LEU A 381 18.45 15.26 17.75
CA LEU A 381 19.79 15.75 17.40
C LEU A 381 20.49 14.82 16.40
N THR A 382 20.40 13.51 16.59
CA THR A 382 20.92 12.52 15.63
C THR A 382 20.15 12.52 14.32
N LEU A 383 18.82 12.68 14.37
CA LEU A 383 18.00 12.86 13.17
C LEU A 383 18.47 14.06 12.37
N MET A 384 18.71 15.18 13.04
CA MET A 384 19.17 16.42 12.40
C MET A 384 20.52 16.19 11.69
N ASP A 385 21.46 15.49 12.32
CA ASP A 385 22.72 15.11 11.67
C ASP A 385 22.48 14.25 10.40
N ALA A 386 21.56 13.28 10.46
CA ALA A 386 21.27 12.38 9.36
C ALA A 386 20.55 13.06 8.18
N ILE A 387 19.51 13.87 8.44
CA ILE A 387 18.76 14.59 7.39
C ILE A 387 19.65 15.64 6.72
N LEU A 388 20.49 16.34 7.49
CA LEU A 388 21.42 17.32 6.91
C LEU A 388 22.46 16.62 6.05
N LEU A 389 22.98 15.46 6.46
CA LEU A 389 23.89 14.68 5.62
C LEU A 389 23.22 14.26 4.30
N ARG A 390 21.99 13.77 4.34
CA ARG A 390 21.24 13.35 3.13
C ARG A 390 20.86 14.52 2.23
N ALA A 391 20.59 15.69 2.80
CA ALA A 391 20.22 16.88 2.05
C ALA A 391 21.40 17.64 1.44
N GLN A 392 22.65 17.18 1.58
CA GLN A 392 23.81 17.84 0.96
C GLN A 392 23.76 17.79 -0.57
N VAL A 393 24.14 18.90 -1.22
CA VAL A 393 24.45 18.91 -2.66
C VAL A 393 25.86 18.36 -2.85
N ASP A 394 26.02 17.29 -3.62
CA ASP A 394 27.34 16.71 -3.90
C ASP A 394 28.15 17.55 -4.90
N ASP A 395 29.48 17.48 -4.84
CA ASP A 395 30.39 18.17 -5.77
C ASP A 395 30.20 17.66 -7.22
N THR A 396 29.69 16.45 -7.41
CA THR A 396 29.42 15.86 -8.73
C THR A 396 28.29 16.58 -9.48
N VAL A 397 27.38 17.26 -8.76
CA VAL A 397 26.30 18.10 -9.32
C VAL A 397 26.87 19.36 -10.02
N LEU A 398 28.10 19.76 -9.70
CA LEU A 398 28.74 20.96 -10.26
C LEU A 398 29.22 20.81 -11.72
N VAL A 399 29.21 19.61 -12.30
CA VAL A 399 29.96 19.33 -13.54
C VAL A 399 29.14 19.43 -14.84
N VAL A 400 27.81 19.63 -14.79
CA VAL A 400 26.99 19.58 -16.01
C VAL A 400 26.64 20.97 -16.56
N THR A 401 27.54 21.47 -17.41
CA THR A 401 27.33 22.50 -18.46
C THR A 401 26.90 23.92 -18.04
N ASN A 402 27.76 24.90 -18.32
CA ASN A 402 27.45 26.35 -18.34
C ASN A 402 27.02 27.03 -17.03
N GLY A 403 27.44 26.54 -15.87
CA GLY A 403 27.32 27.28 -14.60
C GLY A 403 25.91 27.33 -14.01
N ALA A 404 25.01 26.44 -14.44
CA ALA A 404 23.76 26.15 -13.74
C ALA A 404 23.99 25.00 -12.74
N PHE A 405 23.53 25.16 -11.50
CA PHE A 405 23.51 24.08 -10.50
C PHE A 405 22.35 23.13 -10.87
N ASP A 406 22.65 21.87 -11.20
CA ASP A 406 21.61 20.89 -11.57
C ASP A 406 21.32 19.94 -10.39
N ILE A 407 20.58 20.44 -9.40
CA ILE A 407 20.20 19.65 -8.23
C ILE A 407 19.25 18.53 -8.68
N PRO A 408 19.53 17.25 -8.35
CA PRO A 408 18.63 16.15 -8.70
C PRO A 408 17.20 16.40 -8.18
N ASP A 409 16.19 16.11 -9.02
CA ASP A 409 14.78 16.32 -8.66
C ASP A 409 14.40 15.64 -7.33
N GLY A 410 14.93 14.44 -7.08
CA GLY A 410 14.72 13.72 -5.81
C GLY A 410 15.30 14.45 -4.59
N LEU A 411 16.49 15.04 -4.71
CA LEU A 411 17.10 15.86 -3.65
C LEU A 411 16.31 17.15 -3.45
N LEU A 412 15.84 17.78 -4.53
CA LEU A 412 15.01 18.97 -4.45
C LEU A 412 13.70 18.67 -3.72
N HIS A 413 13.03 17.57 -4.07
CA HIS A 413 11.80 17.13 -3.41
C HIS A 413 12.04 16.86 -1.91
N PHE A 414 13.07 16.09 -1.59
CA PHE A 414 13.45 15.81 -0.20
C PHE A 414 13.69 17.10 0.59
N ARG A 415 14.46 18.05 0.04
CA ARG A 415 14.72 19.36 0.66
C ARG A 415 13.45 20.16 0.92
N MET A 416 12.49 20.17 -0.01
CA MET A 416 11.21 20.85 0.16
C MET A 416 10.40 20.24 1.33
N ASN A 417 10.49 18.94 1.53
CA ASN A 417 9.76 18.24 2.59
C ASN A 417 10.41 18.40 3.99
N LEU A 418 11.62 18.98 4.10
CA LEU A 418 12.32 19.16 5.38
C LEU A 418 11.86 20.37 6.20
N GLU A 419 11.21 21.35 5.59
CA GLU A 419 10.86 22.61 6.25
C GLU A 419 10.06 22.40 7.55
N GLU A 420 8.95 21.66 7.44
CA GLU A 420 8.08 21.39 8.59
C GLU A 420 8.84 20.66 9.72
N LEU A 421 9.62 19.64 9.36
CA LEU A 421 10.38 18.86 10.33
C LEU A 421 11.43 19.70 11.06
N LEU A 422 12.21 20.50 10.33
CA LEU A 422 13.26 21.34 10.93
C LEU A 422 12.66 22.42 11.85
N VAL A 423 11.50 22.97 11.49
CA VAL A 423 10.75 23.88 12.36
C VAL A 423 10.33 23.19 13.65
N TYR A 424 9.75 21.98 13.59
CA TYR A 424 9.38 21.25 14.80
C TYR A 424 10.59 20.87 15.67
N ILE A 425 11.71 20.44 15.07
CA ILE A 425 12.95 20.15 15.81
C ILE A 425 13.45 21.42 16.52
N CYS A 426 13.44 22.57 15.85
CA CYS A 426 13.83 23.85 16.45
C CYS A 426 12.95 24.21 17.65
N GLN A 427 11.63 24.04 17.54
CA GLN A 427 10.68 24.30 18.64
C GLN A 427 10.85 23.31 19.81
N LEU A 428 11.16 22.05 19.52
CA LEU A 428 11.36 21.01 20.55
C LEU A 428 12.65 21.21 21.35
N LEU A 429 13.76 21.43 20.65
CA LEU A 429 15.09 21.56 21.27
C LEU A 429 15.35 22.97 21.83
N GLY A 430 14.58 23.95 21.37
CA GLY A 430 14.80 25.37 21.58
C GLY A 430 15.80 25.94 20.58
N THR A 431 15.59 27.20 20.19
CA THR A 431 16.39 27.87 19.15
C THR A 431 17.89 27.89 19.49
N SER A 432 18.26 28.10 20.75
CA SER A 432 19.66 28.12 21.18
C SER A 432 20.36 26.77 20.95
N THR A 433 19.75 25.66 21.38
CA THR A 433 20.30 24.30 21.20
C THR A 433 20.37 23.95 19.72
N PHE A 434 19.32 24.25 18.95
CA PHE A 434 19.26 23.99 17.52
C PHE A 434 20.40 24.69 16.77
N VAL A 435 20.56 26.01 16.99
CA VAL A 435 21.60 26.80 16.31
C VAL A 435 22.98 26.38 16.77
N HIS A 436 23.18 26.11 18.07
CA HIS A 436 24.45 25.62 18.58
C HIS A 436 24.84 24.30 17.90
N LYS A 437 23.90 23.35 17.78
CA LYS A 437 24.14 22.08 17.08
C LYS A 437 24.46 22.28 15.60
N LEU A 438 23.79 23.22 14.94
CA LEU A 438 23.98 23.51 13.52
C LEU A 438 25.35 24.12 13.21
N LEU A 439 25.79 25.07 14.05
CA LEU A 439 26.98 25.90 13.80
C LEU A 439 28.21 25.43 14.59
N VAL A 440 28.09 25.03 15.85
CA VAL A 440 29.25 24.88 16.76
C VAL A 440 29.81 23.46 16.79
N ASP A 441 28.96 22.44 16.87
CA ASP A 441 29.37 21.04 17.10
C ASP A 441 30.30 20.45 16.01
N ARG A 442 30.29 21.03 14.80
CA ARG A 442 31.13 20.54 13.68
C ARG A 442 32.06 21.57 13.06
N TRP A 443 31.90 22.87 13.33
CA TRP A 443 32.88 23.87 12.91
C TRP A 443 34.09 23.92 13.82
N THR A 444 33.92 23.60 15.11
CA THR A 444 35.02 23.53 16.09
C THR A 444 36.01 22.38 15.85
N ILE A 445 35.69 21.42 14.98
CA ILE A 445 36.54 20.25 14.68
C ILE A 445 37.43 20.49 13.45
N LEU A 446 37.10 21.44 12.58
CA LEU A 446 37.88 21.75 11.38
C LEU A 446 38.75 23.00 11.60
N ASP A 447 39.98 22.80 12.07
CA ASP A 447 41.09 23.77 11.97
C ASP A 447 41.57 23.98 10.49
N SER A 448 40.84 23.43 9.52
CA SER A 448 41.09 23.49 8.08
C SER A 448 39.84 23.95 7.31
N SER A 449 40.04 24.43 6.07
CA SER A 449 38.99 24.90 5.16
C SER A 449 37.73 24.01 5.21
N VAL A 450 36.60 24.59 5.64
CA VAL A 450 35.30 23.92 5.67
C VAL A 450 34.78 23.76 4.24
N PRO A 451 34.39 22.55 3.79
CA PRO A 451 33.82 22.34 2.46
C PRO A 451 32.58 23.22 2.22
N TRP A 452 32.42 23.78 1.03
CA TRP A 452 31.28 24.66 0.72
C TRP A 452 29.93 23.94 0.89
N VAL A 453 29.85 22.65 0.56
CA VAL A 453 28.67 21.79 0.75
C VAL A 453 28.19 21.81 2.20
N ASN A 454 29.15 21.78 3.14
CA ASN A 454 28.87 21.84 4.56
C ASN A 454 28.32 23.21 4.99
N VAL A 455 28.82 24.29 4.39
CA VAL A 455 28.30 25.64 4.67
C VAL A 455 26.91 25.81 4.08
N GLU A 456 26.70 25.37 2.84
CA GLU A 456 25.43 25.47 2.11
C GLU A 456 24.29 24.80 2.87
N ILE A 457 24.46 23.54 3.28
CA ILE A 457 23.36 22.80 3.92
C ILE A 457 22.98 23.38 5.28
N ARG A 458 23.94 23.96 5.99
CA ARG A 458 23.69 24.62 7.28
C ARG A 458 22.96 25.93 7.09
N MET A 459 23.34 26.72 6.08
CA MET A 459 22.63 27.96 5.74
C MET A 459 21.21 27.67 5.22
N PHE A 460 21.05 26.61 4.43
CA PHE A 460 19.75 26.10 4.01
C PHE A 460 18.86 25.78 5.22
N ALA A 461 19.35 24.97 6.17
CA ALA A 461 18.58 24.63 7.37
C ALA A 461 18.28 25.85 8.25
N LEU A 462 19.23 26.77 8.40
CA LEU A 462 19.03 28.01 9.15
C LEU A 462 17.97 28.90 8.49
N HIS A 463 17.96 28.97 7.15
CA HIS A 463 16.97 29.72 6.39
C HIS A 463 15.55 29.20 6.63
N LEU A 464 15.35 27.87 6.63
CA LEU A 464 14.05 27.26 6.86
C LEU A 464 13.47 27.54 8.26
N VAL A 465 14.33 27.71 9.28
CA VAL A 465 13.88 27.97 10.66
C VAL A 465 13.96 29.44 11.07
N ALA A 466 14.36 30.34 10.17
CA ALA A 466 14.68 31.73 10.51
C ALA A 466 13.50 32.47 11.14
N GLU A 467 12.28 32.30 10.61
CA GLU A 467 11.08 32.94 11.16
C GLU A 467 10.75 32.43 12.57
N THR A 468 10.88 31.13 12.80
CA THR A 468 10.65 30.52 14.11
C THR A 468 11.69 30.98 15.13
N ALA A 469 12.96 31.04 14.72
CA ALA A 469 14.06 31.51 15.56
C ALA A 469 13.91 32.98 15.98
N LEU A 470 13.38 33.84 15.08
CA LEU A 470 13.12 35.24 15.37
C LEU A 470 11.96 35.44 16.35
N GLN A 471 10.97 34.55 16.34
CA GLN A 471 9.80 34.62 17.24
C GLN A 471 10.14 34.22 18.69
N ASP A 472 11.13 33.34 18.90
CA ASP A 472 11.54 32.87 20.25
C ASP A 472 12.26 33.97 21.07
N GLY A 473 12.73 35.04 20.42
CA GLY A 473 13.26 36.24 21.08
C GLY A 473 14.59 36.07 21.82
N GLN A 474 15.19 34.88 21.76
CA GLN A 474 16.52 34.60 22.32
C GLN A 474 17.63 35.15 21.40
N PRO A 475 18.70 35.77 21.93
CA PRO A 475 19.81 36.23 21.11
C PRO A 475 20.52 35.02 20.47
N ILE A 476 20.52 34.98 19.15
CA ILE A 476 21.24 33.96 18.37
C ILE A 476 22.70 34.39 18.28
N ASP A 477 23.62 33.58 18.80
CA ASP A 477 25.05 33.81 18.62
C ASP A 477 25.49 33.42 17.20
N LEU A 478 25.54 34.42 16.31
CA LEU A 478 26.01 34.29 14.93
C LEU A 478 27.49 34.66 14.76
N SER A 479 28.25 34.82 15.85
CA SER A 479 29.65 35.25 15.79
C SER A 479 30.53 34.37 14.91
N MET A 480 30.24 33.06 14.81
CA MET A 480 30.96 32.16 13.91
C MET A 480 30.61 32.33 12.42
N VAL A 481 29.39 32.77 12.09
CA VAL A 481 29.02 33.08 10.69
C VAL A 481 29.86 34.26 10.18
N MET A 482 30.15 35.23 11.05
CA MET A 482 31.03 36.36 10.72
C MET A 482 32.49 35.96 10.51
N GLN A 483 32.95 34.81 11.03
CA GLN A 483 34.31 34.30 10.81
C GLN A 483 34.49 33.61 9.44
N LEU A 484 33.39 33.14 8.82
CA LEU A 484 33.40 32.56 7.48
C LEU A 484 33.69 33.60 6.39
N GLU A 485 33.24 34.85 6.55
CA GLU A 485 33.61 35.96 5.64
C GLU A 485 35.12 36.22 5.57
N HIS A 486 35.90 35.74 6.53
CA HIS A 486 37.36 35.89 6.54
C HIS A 486 38.10 34.66 6.03
N SER A 487 37.39 33.57 5.72
CA SER A 487 37.97 32.25 5.42
C SER A 487 37.58 31.70 4.04
N ILE A 488 36.62 32.34 3.36
CA ILE A 488 36.25 32.16 1.94
C ILE A 488 36.88 33.29 1.15
#